data_AF-A0A6A7AQB7-F1
#
_entry.id   AF-A0A6A7AQB7-F1
#
_cell.length_a   1.000
_cell.length_b   1.000
_cell.length_c   1.000
_cell.angle_alpha   90.00
_cell.angle_beta   90.00
_cell.angle_gamma   90.00
#
_symmetry.space_group_name_H-M   'P 1'
#
loop_
_entity.id
_entity.type
_entity.pdbx_description
1 polymer ?
#
loop_
_entity_poly.entity_id
_entity_poly.type
_entity_poly.pdbx_seq_one_letter_code
_entity_poly.pdbx_strand_id
1 'polypeptide(L)'
;MAPSIPPTPPQDPSSMSTLPHFSQAFSAEPNSLQRALHEQSTRITSLERTEQNNIRLSRELEEARSRIDALERHNADLAARRREAVAQFLNMRPLYHESANAFETRARDVQVDDLESMLCIHGSTSMAVINAQQRAIAALSQQARGLSSPSMYYGQLSNQQGLIGSGLPSHNTAAAAARYAYPTAYMQDGYCRLHRLPYRCRICGP
;
A
#
# COMPACT_ATOMS: atom_id res chain seq x y z
N MET A 1 91.74 -13.26 23.93
CA MET A 1 91.59 -12.04 24.74
C MET A 1 90.27 -12.14 25.48
N ALA A 2 90.34 -12.49 26.76
CA ALA A 2 89.23 -12.46 27.71
C ALA A 2 89.51 -11.35 28.72
N PRO A 3 88.49 -10.61 29.16
CA PRO A 3 88.32 -10.28 30.59
C PRO A 3 86.82 -10.18 30.97
N SER A 4 86.33 -10.20 32.20
CA SER A 4 86.82 -10.46 33.56
C SER A 4 85.56 -10.56 34.43
N ILE A 5 85.52 -11.52 35.34
CA ILE A 5 84.44 -11.72 36.33
C ILE A 5 84.64 -10.73 37.50
N PRO A 6 83.60 -10.06 38.02
CA PRO A 6 83.67 -9.37 39.31
C PRO A 6 83.15 -10.26 40.48
N PRO A 7 83.60 -9.98 41.72
CA PRO A 7 83.65 -10.96 42.81
C PRO A 7 82.37 -11.06 43.65
N THR A 8 82.20 -12.25 44.25
CA THR A 8 81.22 -12.60 45.27
C THR A 8 81.51 -11.92 46.62
N PRO A 9 80.51 -11.35 47.32
CA PRO A 9 80.62 -10.99 48.73
C PRO A 9 80.19 -12.17 49.65
N PRO A 10 80.56 -12.12 50.95
CA PRO A 10 80.66 -13.30 51.82
C PRO A 10 79.31 -13.80 52.32
N GLN A 11 79.23 -15.12 52.50
CA GLN A 11 78.23 -15.77 53.33
C GLN A 11 78.64 -15.61 54.79
N ASP A 12 77.71 -15.16 55.63
CA ASP A 12 77.69 -15.52 57.04
C ASP A 12 76.33 -16.13 57.41
N PRO A 13 76.31 -17.12 58.31
CA PRO A 13 75.16 -17.97 58.57
C PRO A 13 74.29 -17.41 59.68
N SER A 14 73.04 -17.88 59.73
CA SER A 14 72.08 -17.82 60.85
C SER A 14 70.93 -16.83 60.69
N SER A 15 69.81 -17.35 60.19
CA SER A 15 68.57 -17.32 60.99
C SER A 15 67.65 -18.44 60.52
N MET A 16 67.41 -19.38 61.43
CA MET A 16 66.39 -20.39 61.31
C MET A 16 65.01 -19.79 61.00
N SER A 17 64.19 -20.65 60.41
CA SER A 17 62.73 -20.62 60.52
C SER A 17 62.02 -19.67 59.57
N THR A 18 61.78 -20.15 58.36
CA THR A 18 60.52 -19.84 57.68
C THR A 18 59.98 -21.15 57.12
N LEU A 19 58.86 -21.56 57.70
CA LEU A 19 58.05 -22.69 57.28
C LEU A 19 57.81 -22.69 55.76
N PRO A 20 57.61 -23.87 55.15
CA PRO A 20 57.41 -23.95 53.71
C PRO A 20 56.15 -23.18 53.30
N HIS A 21 56.34 -22.11 52.53
CA HIS A 21 55.29 -21.33 51.85
C HIS A 21 54.63 -22.14 50.69
N PHE A 22 54.55 -23.47 50.82
CA PHE A 22 54.09 -24.38 49.77
C PHE A 22 52.57 -24.47 49.65
N SER A 23 51.81 -24.02 50.66
CA SER A 23 50.35 -24.13 50.67
C SER A 23 49.62 -23.01 49.88
N GLN A 24 50.27 -21.86 49.64
CA GLN A 24 49.65 -20.75 48.90
C GLN A 24 49.85 -20.82 47.38
N ALA A 25 50.98 -21.39 46.91
CA ALA A 25 51.24 -21.53 45.48
C ALA A 25 50.32 -22.58 44.81
N PHE A 26 50.08 -23.71 45.48
CA PHE A 26 49.19 -24.77 44.98
C PHE A 26 47.70 -24.42 45.01
N SER A 27 47.28 -23.43 45.81
CA SER A 27 45.89 -22.95 45.85
C SER A 27 45.65 -21.79 44.88
N ALA A 28 46.69 -21.08 44.43
CA ALA A 28 46.57 -20.03 43.43
C ALA A 28 46.30 -20.57 42.01
N GLU A 29 46.91 -21.70 41.66
CA GLU A 29 46.77 -22.37 40.36
C GLU A 29 45.33 -22.85 40.08
N PRO A 30 44.64 -23.61 40.97
CA PRO A 30 43.26 -24.03 40.75
C PRO A 30 42.27 -22.85 40.75
N ASN A 31 42.52 -21.83 41.58
CA ASN A 31 41.69 -20.61 41.59
C ASN A 31 41.85 -19.77 40.31
N SER A 32 43.02 -19.82 39.67
CA SER A 32 43.24 -19.16 38.37
C SER A 32 42.55 -19.90 37.23
N LEU A 33 42.61 -21.24 37.25
CA LEU A 33 41.98 -22.10 36.26
C LEU A 33 40.46 -22.07 36.37
N GLN A 34 39.92 -22.04 37.59
CA GLN A 34 38.48 -21.88 37.83
C GLN A 34 37.97 -20.52 37.33
N ARG A 35 38.75 -19.44 37.49
CA ARG A 35 38.43 -18.13 36.92
C ARG A 35 38.46 -18.15 35.39
N ALA A 36 39.47 -18.76 34.79
CA ALA A 36 39.56 -18.90 33.33
C ALA A 36 38.39 -19.74 32.77
N LEU A 37 37.99 -20.82 33.44
CA LEU A 37 36.83 -21.62 33.06
C LEU A 37 35.52 -20.83 33.20
N HIS A 38 35.40 -20.04 34.28
CA HIS A 38 34.23 -19.18 34.45
C HIS A 38 34.15 -18.11 33.36
N GLU A 39 35.27 -17.48 33.01
CA GLU A 39 35.36 -16.49 31.93
C GLU A 39 35.09 -17.11 30.56
N GLN A 40 35.58 -18.32 30.30
CA GLN A 40 35.25 -19.03 29.07
C GLN A 40 33.77 -19.40 29.02
N SER A 41 33.18 -19.84 30.13
CA SER A 41 31.75 -20.15 30.21
C SER A 41 30.88 -18.91 29.94
N THR A 42 31.22 -17.75 30.50
CA THR A 42 30.47 -16.50 30.22
C THR A 42 30.64 -16.06 28.78
N ARG A 43 31.83 -16.23 28.19
CA ARG A 43 32.06 -15.94 26.78
C ARG A 43 31.27 -16.87 25.85
N ILE A 44 31.26 -18.17 26.14
CA ILE A 44 30.50 -19.15 25.36
C ILE A 44 29.01 -18.81 25.41
N THR A 45 28.43 -18.59 26.59
CA THR A 45 27.01 -18.23 26.70
C THR A 45 26.68 -16.90 26.02
N SER A 46 27.59 -15.92 26.03
CA SER A 46 27.43 -14.68 25.26
C SER A 46 27.42 -14.96 23.76
N LEU A 47 28.33 -15.80 23.27
CA LEU A 47 28.41 -16.15 21.86
C LEU A 47 27.17 -16.92 21.41
N GLU A 48 26.70 -17.90 22.19
CA GLU A 48 25.47 -18.65 21.94
C GLU A 48 24.26 -17.71 21.79
N ARG A 49 24.13 -16.69 22.66
CA ARG A 49 23.06 -15.68 22.53
C ARG A 49 23.20 -14.87 21.24
N THR A 50 24.41 -14.48 20.86
CA THR A 50 24.62 -13.74 19.60
C THR A 50 24.33 -14.59 18.37
N GLU A 51 24.67 -15.88 18.41
CA GLU A 51 24.37 -16.82 17.34
C GLU A 51 22.86 -17.03 17.19
N GLN A 52 22.14 -17.22 18.30
CA GLN A 52 20.67 -17.29 18.29
C GLN A 52 20.03 -16.03 17.71
N ASN A 53 20.55 -14.85 18.06
CA ASN A 53 20.09 -13.59 17.49
C ASN A 53 20.37 -13.50 15.98
N ASN A 54 21.54 -13.94 15.52
CA ASN A 54 21.88 -13.96 14.09
C ASN A 54 20.98 -14.91 13.29
N ILE A 55 20.67 -16.10 13.84
CA ILE A 55 19.74 -17.05 13.21
C ILE A 55 18.35 -16.41 13.10
N ARG A 56 17.88 -15.76 14.16
CA ARG A 56 16.59 -15.06 14.17
C ARG A 56 16.54 -13.95 13.11
N LEU A 57 17.55 -13.07 13.08
CA LEU A 57 17.63 -11.99 12.10
C LEU A 57 17.70 -12.52 10.67
N SER A 58 18.43 -13.61 10.44
CA SER A 58 18.51 -14.25 9.13
C SER A 58 17.14 -14.74 8.65
N ARG A 59 16.34 -15.31 9.57
CA ARG A 59 14.96 -15.73 9.27
C ARG A 59 14.05 -14.54 8.96
N GLU A 60 14.12 -13.49 9.77
CA GLU A 60 13.33 -12.26 9.56
C GLU A 60 13.68 -11.59 8.22
N LEU A 61 14.97 -11.59 7.83
CA LEU A 61 15.42 -11.10 6.53
C LEU A 61 14.89 -11.94 5.36
N GLU A 62 14.89 -13.26 5.49
CA GLU A 62 14.37 -14.14 4.44
C GLU A 62 12.85 -13.99 4.27
N GLU A 63 12.13 -13.84 5.37
CA GLU A 63 10.69 -13.54 5.34
C GLU A 63 10.44 -12.17 4.67
N ALA A 64 11.20 -11.14 5.05
CA ALA A 64 11.09 -9.82 4.43
C ALA A 64 11.36 -9.85 2.92
N ARG A 65 12.39 -10.59 2.48
CA ARG A 65 12.69 -10.79 1.05
C ARG A 65 11.54 -11.47 0.32
N SER A 66 11.02 -12.56 0.87
CA SER A 66 9.89 -13.28 0.27
C SER A 66 8.65 -12.38 0.11
N ARG A 67 8.43 -11.49 1.09
CA ARG A 67 7.33 -10.52 1.07
C ARG A 67 7.56 -9.42 0.04
N ILE A 68 8.78 -8.92 -0.08
CA ILE A 68 9.15 -7.93 -1.12
C ILE A 68 8.90 -8.53 -2.51
N ASP A 69 9.39 -9.74 -2.78
CA ASP A 69 9.18 -10.41 -4.06
C ASP A 69 7.69 -10.59 -4.38
N ALA A 70 6.89 -10.97 -3.41
CA ALA A 70 5.44 -11.11 -3.59
C ALA A 70 4.77 -9.77 -3.94
N LEU A 71 5.17 -8.69 -3.26
CA LEU A 71 4.66 -7.34 -3.52
C LEU A 71 5.11 -6.80 -4.89
N GLU A 72 6.33 -7.09 -5.30
CA GLU A 72 6.84 -6.72 -6.62
C GLU A 72 6.08 -7.43 -7.74
N ARG A 73 5.82 -8.73 -7.62
CA ARG A 73 4.98 -9.49 -8.56
C ARG A 73 3.56 -8.93 -8.64
N HIS A 74 2.96 -8.61 -7.50
CA HIS A 74 1.62 -8.04 -7.46
C HIS A 74 1.56 -6.63 -8.09
N ASN A 75 2.57 -5.79 -7.85
CA ASN A 75 2.66 -4.49 -8.51
C ASN A 75 2.85 -4.62 -10.02
N ALA A 76 3.62 -5.60 -10.49
CA ALA A 76 3.78 -5.88 -11.90
C ALA A 76 2.45 -6.28 -12.56
N ASP A 77 1.64 -7.13 -11.90
CA ASP A 77 0.29 -7.49 -12.37
C ASP A 77 -0.64 -6.28 -12.43
N LEU A 78 -0.69 -5.47 -11.37
CA LEU A 78 -1.50 -4.24 -11.37
C LEU A 78 -1.08 -3.27 -12.47
N ALA A 79 0.21 -3.14 -12.74
CA ALA A 79 0.72 -2.31 -13.83
C ALA A 79 0.33 -2.87 -15.21
N ALA A 80 0.32 -4.20 -15.38
CA ALA A 80 -0.17 -4.84 -16.60
C ALA A 80 -1.67 -4.57 -16.80
N ARG A 81 -2.51 -4.80 -15.79
CA ARG A 81 -3.95 -4.53 -15.84
C ARG A 81 -4.28 -3.07 -16.13
N ARG A 82 -3.52 -2.12 -15.55
CA ARG A 82 -3.70 -0.69 -15.85
C ARG A 82 -3.39 -0.38 -17.33
N ARG A 83 -2.32 -0.95 -17.88
CA ARG A 83 -2.00 -0.78 -19.30
C ARG A 83 -3.07 -1.37 -20.20
N GLU A 84 -3.59 -2.54 -19.86
CA GLU A 84 -4.69 -3.17 -20.59
C GLU A 84 -5.96 -2.32 -20.56
N ALA A 85 -6.37 -1.83 -19.38
CA ALA A 85 -7.54 -0.96 -19.25
C ALA A 85 -7.39 0.33 -20.08
N VAL A 86 -6.21 0.95 -20.06
CA VAL A 86 -5.92 2.13 -20.90
C VAL A 86 -6.03 1.78 -22.39
N ALA A 87 -5.49 0.64 -22.82
CA ALA A 87 -5.61 0.19 -24.22
C ALA A 87 -7.08 -0.02 -24.61
N GLN A 88 -7.89 -0.64 -23.75
CA GLN A 88 -9.33 -0.80 -23.98
C GLN A 88 -10.04 0.56 -24.12
N PHE A 89 -9.75 1.54 -23.25
CA PHE A 89 -10.34 2.88 -23.37
C PHE A 89 -9.89 3.62 -24.64
N LEU A 90 -8.63 3.45 -25.05
CA LEU A 90 -8.14 4.01 -26.30
C LEU A 90 -8.83 3.39 -27.52
N ASN A 91 -9.17 2.10 -27.47
CA ASN A 91 -9.93 1.42 -28.52
C ASN A 91 -11.41 1.81 -28.54
N MET A 92 -12.00 2.12 -27.38
CA MET A 92 -13.40 2.57 -27.30
C MET A 92 -13.57 4.00 -27.85
N ARG A 93 -12.58 4.88 -27.69
CA ARG A 93 -12.65 6.28 -28.15
C ARG A 93 -12.99 6.43 -29.65
N PRO A 94 -12.29 5.78 -30.60
CA PRO A 94 -12.64 5.88 -32.02
C PRO A 94 -14.02 5.32 -32.32
N LEU A 95 -14.44 4.23 -31.66
CA LEU A 95 -15.78 3.66 -31.81
C LEU A 95 -16.86 4.66 -31.36
N TYR A 96 -16.65 5.35 -30.24
CA TYR A 96 -17.56 6.43 -29.81
C TYR A 96 -17.61 7.57 -30.82
N HIS A 97 -16.46 8.01 -31.35
CA HIS A 97 -16.44 9.05 -32.38
C HIS A 97 -17.16 8.62 -33.66
N GLU A 98 -16.95 7.39 -34.12
CA GLU A 98 -17.63 6.84 -35.29
C GLU A 98 -19.14 6.75 -35.05
N SER A 99 -19.56 6.31 -33.87
CA SER A 99 -20.98 6.28 -33.51
C SER A 99 -21.61 7.68 -33.47
N ALA A 100 -20.88 8.68 -32.98
CA ALA A 100 -21.34 10.07 -32.95
C ALA A 100 -21.47 10.66 -34.37
N ASN A 101 -20.49 10.39 -35.24
CA ASN A 101 -20.53 10.80 -36.65
C ASN A 101 -21.70 10.11 -37.39
N ALA A 102 -21.92 8.82 -37.14
CA ALA A 102 -23.04 8.06 -37.70
C ALA A 102 -24.39 8.58 -37.20
N PHE A 103 -24.46 9.01 -35.93
CA PHE A 103 -25.65 9.66 -35.39
C PHE A 103 -25.88 11.02 -36.02
N GLU A 104 -24.85 11.85 -36.16
CA GLU A 104 -24.98 13.18 -36.78
C GLU A 104 -25.42 13.10 -38.24
N THR A 105 -24.85 12.17 -39.01
CA THR A 105 -25.26 11.94 -40.40
C THR A 105 -26.72 11.49 -40.48
N ARG A 106 -27.15 10.52 -39.66
CA ARG A 106 -28.55 10.07 -39.63
C ARG A 106 -29.50 11.14 -39.12
N ALA A 107 -29.09 11.96 -38.15
CA ALA A 107 -29.93 13.02 -37.59
C ALA A 107 -30.30 14.09 -38.62
N ARG A 108 -29.51 14.26 -39.69
CA ARG A 108 -29.85 15.16 -40.81
C ARG A 108 -31.00 14.65 -41.67
N ASP A 109 -31.20 13.33 -41.71
CA ASP A 109 -32.22 12.67 -42.53
C ASP A 109 -33.52 12.39 -41.73
N VAL A 110 -33.53 12.72 -40.44
CA VAL A 110 -34.61 12.41 -39.49
C VAL A 110 -35.56 13.61 -39.37
N GLN A 111 -36.86 13.37 -39.57
CA GLN A 111 -37.87 14.38 -39.31
C GLN A 111 -38.03 14.63 -37.81
N VAL A 112 -38.44 15.83 -37.42
CA VAL A 112 -38.49 16.26 -36.00
C VAL A 112 -39.33 15.31 -35.13
N ASP A 113 -40.43 14.77 -35.68
CA ASP A 113 -41.30 13.82 -34.99
C ASP A 113 -40.62 12.45 -34.75
N ASP A 114 -39.76 12.01 -35.67
CA ASP A 114 -38.97 10.78 -35.53
C ASP A 114 -37.80 10.96 -34.54
N LEU A 115 -37.26 12.18 -34.44
CA LEU A 115 -36.19 12.51 -33.48
C LEU A 115 -36.70 12.42 -32.04
N GLU A 116 -37.89 12.92 -31.76
CA GLU A 116 -38.51 12.84 -30.42
C GLU A 116 -38.72 11.38 -30.00
N SER A 117 -39.22 10.54 -30.92
CA SER A 117 -39.38 9.11 -30.70
C SER A 117 -38.04 8.40 -30.44
N MET A 118 -37.01 8.69 -31.24
CA MET A 118 -35.67 8.13 -31.03
C MET A 118 -35.00 8.59 -29.74
N LEU A 119 -35.14 9.86 -29.34
CA LEU A 119 -34.62 10.36 -28.08
C LEU A 119 -35.33 9.71 -26.88
N CYS A 120 -36.63 9.44 -26.99
CA CYS A 120 -37.39 8.71 -25.97
C CYS A 120 -36.87 7.26 -25.81
N ILE A 121 -36.64 6.56 -26.93
CA ILE A 121 -36.04 5.20 -26.93
C ILE A 121 -34.61 5.24 -26.37
N HIS A 122 -33.78 6.20 -26.78
CA HIS A 122 -32.42 6.34 -26.28
C HIS A 122 -32.37 6.62 -24.77
N GLY A 123 -33.26 7.47 -24.27
CA GLY A 123 -33.39 7.75 -22.84
C GLY A 123 -33.79 6.50 -22.05
N SER A 124 -34.78 5.75 -22.53
CA SER A 124 -35.23 4.51 -21.87
C SER A 124 -34.14 3.42 -21.84
N THR A 125 -33.40 3.26 -22.94
CA THR A 125 -32.31 2.28 -23.04
C THR A 125 -31.11 2.66 -22.19
N SER A 126 -30.74 3.95 -22.17
CA SER A 126 -29.66 4.47 -21.30
C SER A 126 -29.97 4.27 -19.82
N MET A 127 -31.20 4.55 -19.40
CA MET A 127 -31.66 4.29 -18.03
C MET A 127 -31.64 2.80 -17.70
N ALA A 128 -32.03 1.93 -18.63
CA ALA A 128 -31.97 0.48 -18.42
C ALA A 128 -30.52 -0.02 -18.21
N VAL A 129 -29.57 0.49 -18.98
CA VAL A 129 -28.13 0.17 -18.82
C VAL A 129 -27.61 0.65 -17.46
N ILE A 130 -27.93 1.88 -17.06
CA ILE A 130 -27.54 2.42 -15.75
C ILE A 130 -28.11 1.56 -14.62
N ASN A 131 -29.40 1.19 -14.68
CA ASN A 131 -30.05 0.32 -13.70
C ASN A 131 -29.42 -1.08 -13.66
N ALA A 132 -28.98 -1.62 -14.80
CA ALA A 132 -28.27 -2.89 -14.86
C ALA A 132 -26.89 -2.81 -14.20
N GLN A 133 -26.14 -1.74 -14.49
CA GLN A 133 -24.83 -1.49 -13.89
C GLN A 133 -24.93 -1.27 -12.37
N GLN A 134 -25.93 -0.51 -11.91
CA GLN A 134 -26.19 -0.31 -10.49
C GLN A 134 -26.47 -1.64 -9.77
N ARG A 135 -27.24 -2.54 -10.38
CA ARG A 135 -27.49 -3.88 -9.84
C ARG A 135 -26.23 -4.74 -9.80
N ALA A 136 -25.40 -4.68 -10.85
CA ALA A 136 -24.12 -5.40 -10.87
C ALA A 136 -23.15 -4.90 -9.80
N ILE A 137 -23.06 -3.57 -9.61
CA ILE A 137 -22.24 -2.95 -8.56
C ILE A 137 -22.79 -3.34 -7.18
N ALA A 138 -24.11 -3.32 -6.98
CA ALA A 138 -24.73 -3.76 -5.74
C ALA A 138 -24.38 -5.23 -5.43
N ALA A 139 -24.47 -6.13 -6.41
CA ALA A 139 -24.10 -7.54 -6.25
C ALA A 139 -22.60 -7.72 -5.92
N LEU A 140 -21.71 -7.02 -6.62
CA LEU A 140 -20.27 -7.04 -6.33
C LEU A 140 -19.96 -6.48 -4.94
N SER A 141 -20.65 -5.42 -4.52
CA SER A 141 -20.47 -4.81 -3.19
C SER A 141 -20.94 -5.74 -2.06
N GLN A 142 -21.99 -6.53 -2.29
CA GLN A 142 -22.46 -7.56 -1.36
C GLN A 142 -21.48 -8.74 -1.31
N GLN A 143 -20.92 -9.15 -2.45
CA GLN A 143 -19.97 -10.25 -2.52
C GLN A 143 -18.60 -9.89 -1.92
N ALA A 144 -18.20 -8.61 -2.00
CA ALA A 144 -16.96 -8.10 -1.41
C ALA A 144 -17.07 -7.81 0.10
N ARG A 145 -18.28 -7.71 0.67
CA ARG A 145 -18.50 -7.40 2.08
C ARG A 145 -19.40 -8.43 2.76
N GLY A 146 -18.77 -9.48 3.27
CA GLY A 146 -19.40 -10.38 4.26
C GLY A 146 -19.71 -9.73 5.61
N LEU A 147 -19.54 -8.42 5.80
CA LEU A 147 -19.92 -7.69 7.02
C LEU A 147 -20.40 -6.26 6.71
N SER A 148 -21.55 -5.93 7.30
CA SER A 148 -22.06 -4.61 7.71
C SER A 148 -22.31 -3.49 6.67
N SER A 149 -23.63 -3.26 6.49
CA SER A 149 -24.35 -2.00 6.30
C SER A 149 -24.32 -1.29 4.93
N PRO A 150 -25.50 -0.97 4.35
CA PRO A 150 -25.61 -0.20 3.13
C PRO A 150 -25.27 1.26 3.42
N SER A 151 -24.16 1.75 2.85
CA SER A 151 -23.98 3.19 2.69
C SER A 151 -24.95 3.67 1.61
N MET A 152 -26.12 4.10 2.07
CA MET A 152 -27.14 4.77 1.26
C MET A 152 -26.60 6.15 0.84
N TYR A 153 -25.80 6.20 -0.21
CA TYR A 153 -25.52 7.43 -0.94
C TYR A 153 -26.51 7.54 -2.10
N TYR A 154 -27.79 7.78 -1.79
CA TYR A 154 -28.79 8.05 -2.83
C TYR A 154 -29.42 9.42 -2.60
N GLY A 155 -28.93 10.38 -3.39
CA GLY A 155 -29.71 11.53 -3.82
C GLY A 155 -30.88 11.03 -4.67
N GLN A 156 -32.05 11.18 -4.09
CA GLN A 156 -33.40 11.11 -4.64
C GLN A 156 -33.49 11.61 -6.10
N LEU A 157 -33.63 10.69 -7.05
CA LEU A 157 -34.07 10.96 -8.44
C LEU A 157 -35.49 10.41 -8.67
N SER A 158 -36.35 10.50 -7.66
CA SER A 158 -37.71 9.96 -7.68
C SER A 158 -38.80 11.01 -7.95
N ASN A 159 -38.51 12.11 -8.66
CA ASN A 159 -39.51 13.16 -8.89
C ASN A 159 -39.46 13.79 -10.30
N GLN A 160 -39.55 12.97 -11.35
CA GLN A 160 -39.94 13.44 -12.69
C GLN A 160 -40.97 12.52 -13.37
N GLN A 161 -41.89 11.98 -12.59
CA GLN A 161 -43.16 11.49 -13.12
C GLN A 161 -44.25 12.48 -12.72
N GLY A 162 -44.61 13.36 -13.64
CA GLY A 162 -45.75 14.28 -13.49
C GLY A 162 -45.49 15.65 -14.09
N LEU A 163 -45.88 15.83 -15.36
CA LEU A 163 -46.74 16.92 -15.87
C LEU A 163 -46.59 16.99 -17.39
N ILE A 164 -47.40 16.18 -18.08
CA ILE A 164 -47.91 16.51 -19.41
C ILE A 164 -49.08 17.48 -19.14
N GLY A 165 -48.94 18.76 -19.48
CA GLY A 165 -50.07 19.69 -19.43
C GLY A 165 -49.72 21.16 -19.20
N SER A 166 -49.72 21.92 -20.30
CA SER A 166 -50.13 23.33 -20.40
C SER A 166 -49.29 24.41 -19.70
N GLY A 167 -48.61 25.24 -20.51
CA GLY A 167 -48.22 26.60 -20.13
C GLY A 167 -46.75 26.95 -20.36
N LEU A 168 -46.46 27.65 -21.47
CA LEU A 168 -45.27 28.50 -21.58
C LEU A 168 -45.44 29.73 -20.64
N PRO A 169 -44.35 30.25 -20.03
CA PRO A 169 -43.39 31.06 -20.77
C PRO A 169 -41.91 30.76 -20.50
N SER A 170 -41.14 30.84 -21.60
CA SER A 170 -39.78 31.38 -21.75
C SER A 170 -39.03 31.71 -20.46
N HIS A 171 -37.89 31.04 -20.20
CA HIS A 171 -36.54 31.59 -20.32
C HIS A 171 -35.51 30.48 -20.09
N ASN A 172 -34.96 29.97 -21.20
CA ASN A 172 -33.54 29.66 -21.41
C ASN A 172 -32.68 29.31 -20.16
N THR A 173 -32.46 28.02 -19.88
CA THR A 173 -31.17 27.37 -19.50
C THR A 173 -31.38 26.02 -18.81
N ALA A 174 -31.66 24.94 -19.57
CA ALA A 174 -31.63 23.59 -18.99
C ALA A 174 -31.09 22.50 -19.93
N ALA A 175 -30.45 22.90 -21.03
CA ALA A 175 -29.59 22.01 -21.83
C ALA A 175 -28.11 22.09 -21.41
N ALA A 176 -27.82 22.55 -20.18
CA ALA A 176 -26.47 22.69 -19.69
C ALA A 176 -26.02 21.41 -18.98
N ALA A 177 -25.51 20.49 -19.81
CA ALA A 177 -24.49 19.52 -19.44
C ALA A 177 -24.85 18.52 -18.33
N ALA A 178 -25.01 17.26 -18.73
CA ALA A 178 -24.67 16.12 -17.88
C ALA A 178 -23.18 16.21 -17.49
N ARG A 179 -22.85 17.10 -16.56
CA ARG A 179 -21.54 17.19 -15.93
C ARG A 179 -21.50 16.01 -14.96
N TYR A 180 -20.57 15.09 -15.19
CA TYR A 180 -20.15 14.10 -14.19
C TYR A 180 -20.16 14.78 -12.82
N ALA A 181 -21.04 14.33 -11.92
CA ALA A 181 -21.16 14.89 -10.59
C ALA A 181 -19.90 14.50 -9.81
N TYR A 182 -18.89 15.35 -9.88
CA TYR A 182 -17.76 15.29 -8.98
C TYR A 182 -18.27 15.38 -7.53
N PRO A 183 -17.67 14.66 -6.57
CA PRO A 183 -18.01 14.82 -5.16
C PRO A 183 -17.99 16.31 -4.78
N THR A 184 -18.90 16.76 -3.93
CA THR A 184 -19.15 18.19 -3.63
C THR A 184 -17.91 19.04 -3.29
N ALA A 185 -16.81 18.41 -2.87
CA ALA A 185 -15.54 19.06 -2.59
C ALA A 185 -14.63 19.29 -3.83
N TYR A 186 -14.99 18.77 -5.01
CA TYR A 186 -14.19 18.81 -6.23
C TYR A 186 -14.85 19.67 -7.31
N MET A 187 -14.02 20.46 -8.00
CA MET A 187 -14.40 21.18 -9.20
C MET A 187 -14.37 20.27 -10.44
N GLN A 188 -14.98 20.73 -11.54
CA GLN A 188 -15.03 19.99 -12.80
C GLN A 188 -13.65 19.75 -13.44
N ASP A 189 -12.66 20.57 -13.06
CA ASP A 189 -11.25 20.44 -13.38
C ASP A 189 -10.49 19.50 -12.43
N GLY A 190 -11.17 18.81 -11.50
CA GLY A 190 -10.56 17.89 -10.55
C GLY A 190 -9.82 18.56 -9.38
N TYR A 191 -9.97 19.87 -9.19
CA TYR A 191 -9.39 20.59 -8.06
C TYR A 191 -10.20 20.41 -6.77
N CYS A 192 -9.54 20.06 -5.66
CA CYS A 192 -10.18 19.94 -4.35
C CYS A 192 -10.24 21.31 -3.65
N ARG A 193 -11.45 21.86 -3.49
CA ARG A 193 -11.66 23.18 -2.85
C ARG A 193 -11.34 23.17 -1.35
N LEU A 194 -11.56 22.04 -0.68
CA LEU A 194 -11.41 21.94 0.77
C LEU A 194 -9.94 21.98 1.19
N HIS A 195 -9.05 21.37 0.40
CA HIS A 195 -7.62 21.25 0.72
C HIS A 195 -6.70 22.01 -0.22
N ARG A 196 -7.26 22.76 -1.19
CA ARG A 196 -6.52 23.57 -2.17
C ARG A 196 -5.44 22.76 -2.92
N LEU A 197 -5.79 21.55 -3.35
CA LEU A 197 -4.88 20.63 -4.03
C LEU A 197 -5.43 20.23 -5.41
N PRO A 198 -4.58 20.18 -6.46
CA PRO A 198 -4.97 19.69 -7.77
C PRO A 198 -5.00 18.15 -7.82
N TYR A 199 -6.14 17.57 -8.20
CA TYR A 199 -6.42 16.14 -8.41
C TYR A 199 -6.13 15.18 -7.23
N ARG A 200 -7.03 14.21 -7.00
CA ARG A 200 -6.97 13.16 -5.95
C ARG A 200 -6.42 13.67 -4.60
N CYS A 201 -7.23 14.47 -3.91
CA CYS A 201 -6.97 14.76 -2.51
C CYS A 201 -7.17 13.49 -1.67
N ARG A 202 -6.08 12.90 -1.18
CA ARG A 202 -6.08 11.69 -0.32
C ARG A 202 -6.94 11.81 0.93
N ILE A 203 -7.29 13.03 1.34
CA ILE A 203 -8.14 13.32 2.49
C ILE A 203 -9.63 13.26 2.12
N CYS A 204 -10.00 13.71 0.92
CA CYS A 204 -11.40 13.73 0.43
C CYS A 204 -11.76 12.50 -0.41
N GLY A 205 -10.81 11.64 -0.77
CA GLY A 205 -11.04 10.34 -1.41
C GLY A 205 -9.75 9.64 -1.84
N PRO A 206 -9.69 8.30 -1.86
CA PRO A 206 -8.57 7.53 -2.43
C PRO A 206 -8.49 7.61 -3.96
#